data_AF-A0A2H5ASZ6-F1
#
_entry.id   AF-A0A2H5ASZ6-F1
#
_cell.length_a   1.000
_cell.length_b   1.000
_cell.length_c   1.000
_cell.angle_alpha   90.00
_cell.angle_beta   90.00
_cell.angle_gamma   90.00
#
_symmetry.space_group_name_H-M   'P 1'
#
loop_
_entity.id
_entity.type
_entity.pdbx_description
1 polymer ?
#
loop_
_entity_poly.entity_id
_entity_poly.type
_entity_poly.pdbx_seq_one_letter_code
_entity_poly.pdbx_strand_id
1 'polypeptide(L)' 'MEIAEYRTDSRYRLVHFRGAGWEPLAPEELEPRIKQLFPEVDPHDPGQVVWADRPWEWPAWHPGEA' A
#
# COMPACT_ATOMS: atom_id res chain seq x y z
N MET A 1 6.34 -2.03 -8.30
CA MET A 1 5.07 -1.58 -7.69
C MET A 1 5.38 -0.37 -6.85
N GLU A 2 4.47 0.61 -6.79
CA GLU A 2 4.74 1.86 -6.09
C GLU A 2 3.65 2.12 -5.04
N ILE A 3 4.06 2.55 -3.85
CA ILE A 3 3.15 2.96 -2.77
C ILE A 3 3.28 4.47 -2.60
N ALA A 4 2.18 5.18 -2.86
CA ALA A 4 2.12 6.65 -2.79
C ALA A 4 2.35 7.16 -1.37
N GLU A 5 2.66 8.45 -1.24
CA GLU A 5 3.04 9.12 0.01
C GLU A 5 2.07 8.88 1.19
N TYR A 6 2.59 8.99 2.40
CA TYR A 6 1.84 8.90 3.63
C TYR A 6 0.87 10.10 3.77
N ARG A 7 -0.43 9.82 3.91
CA ARG A 7 -1.47 10.85 4.03
C ARG A 7 -2.40 10.58 5.22
N THR A 8 -2.32 11.40 6.25
CA THR A 8 -3.07 11.24 7.53
C THR A 8 -4.57 11.48 7.43
N ASP A 9 -5.04 12.08 6.33
CA ASP A 9 -6.46 12.39 6.07
C ASP A 9 -7.24 11.19 5.48
N SER A 10 -6.56 10.07 5.22
CA SER A 10 -7.13 8.85 4.65
C SER A 10 -6.86 7.66 5.55
N ARG A 11 -7.71 6.64 5.52
CA ARG A 11 -7.43 5.32 6.12
C ARG A 11 -6.44 4.48 5.27
N TYR A 12 -6.28 4.85 4.00
CA TYR A 12 -5.64 4.04 2.97
C TYR A 12 -4.45 4.77 2.35
N ARG A 13 -3.46 4.01 1.86
CA ARG A 13 -2.46 4.50 0.89
C ARG A 13 -2.82 4.01 -0.49
N LEU A 14 -2.50 4.82 -1.49
CA LEU A 14 -2.65 4.42 -2.89
C LEU A 14 -1.47 3.55 -3.31
N VAL A 15 -1.78 2.42 -3.95
CA VAL A 15 -0.79 1.45 -4.45
C VAL A 15 -0.96 1.31 -5.96
N HIS A 16 0.11 1.53 -6.70
CA HIS A 16 0.16 1.37 -8.14
C HIS A 16 0.66 -0.03 -8.50
N PHE A 17 -0.26 -0.86 -8.98
CA PHE A 17 0.04 -2.17 -9.53
C PHE A 17 0.28 -2.04 -11.03
N ARG A 18 1.45 -2.51 -11.48
CA ARG A 18 1.80 -2.49 -12.91
C ARG A 18 0.76 -3.27 -13.72
N GLY A 19 0.01 -2.58 -14.57
CA GLY A 19 -1.03 -3.18 -15.42
C GLY A 19 -2.44 -3.21 -14.82
N ALA A 20 -2.62 -2.96 -13.52
CA ALA A 20 -3.94 -2.84 -12.89
C ALA A 20 -4.29 -1.40 -12.45
N GLY A 21 -3.29 -0.52 -12.34
CA GLY A 21 -3.49 0.89 -12.00
C GLY A 21 -3.39 1.16 -10.50
N TRP A 22 -3.98 2.28 -10.06
CA TRP A 22 -3.95 2.72 -8.66
C TRP A 22 -5.12 2.15 -7.89
N GLU A 23 -4.84 1.57 -6.72
CA GLU A 23 -5.85 1.03 -5.79
C GLU A 23 -5.57 1.55 -4.37
N PRO A 24 -6.59 2.05 -3.63
CA PRO A 24 -6.45 2.34 -2.21
C PRO A 24 -6.46 1.04 -1.42
N LEU A 25 -5.45 0.83 -0.56
CA LEU A 25 -5.36 -0.34 0.31
C LEU A 25 -5.11 0.06 1.76
N ALA A 26 -5.61 -0.76 2.68
CA ALA A 26 -5.24 -0.75 4.10
C ALA A 26 -3.98 -1.58 4.34
N PRO A 27 -3.31 -1.43 5.51
CA PRO A 27 -2.18 -2.28 5.87
C PRO A 27 -2.45 -3.77 5.71
N GLU A 28 -3.61 -4.23 6.17
CA GLU A 28 -3.97 -5.66 6.14
C GLU A 28 -4.36 -6.16 4.73
N GLU A 29 -4.67 -5.24 3.80
CA GLU A 29 -5.08 -5.56 2.43
C GLU A 29 -3.88 -5.62 1.48
N LEU A 30 -2.76 -5.00 1.83
CA LEU A 30 -1.58 -4.88 0.97
C LEU A 30 -1.03 -6.25 0.56
N GLU A 31 -0.57 -7.05 1.52
CA GLU A 31 0.10 -8.32 1.21
C GLU A 31 -0.81 -9.33 0.49
N PRO A 32 -2.08 -9.54 0.91
CA PRO A 32 -3.00 -10.43 0.19
C PRO A 32 -3.21 -9.98 -1.26
N ARG A 33 -3.36 -8.66 -1.47
CA ARG A 33 -3.58 -8.11 -2.82
C ARG A 33 -2.35 -8.30 -3.71
N ILE A 34 -1.16 -8.07 -3.17
CA ILE A 34 0.11 -8.33 -3.89
C ILE A 34 0.20 -9.80 -4.27
N LYS A 35 -0.03 -10.72 -3.34
CA LYS A 35 0.05 -12.16 -3.62
C LYS A 35 -1.02 -12.65 -4.60
N GLN A 36 -2.18 -12.00 -4.64
CA GLN A 36 -3.22 -12.31 -5.62
C GLN A 36 -2.81 -11.93 -7.05
N LEU A 37 -2.23 -10.73 -7.24
CA LEU A 37 -1.87 -10.23 -8.57
C LEU A 37 -0.50 -10.72 -9.03
N PHE A 38 0.44 -10.87 -8.10
CA PHE A 38 1.83 -11.19 -8.35
C PHE A 38 2.35 -12.17 -7.27
N PRO A 39 2.04 -13.48 -7.38
CA PRO A 39 2.39 -14.49 -6.37
C PRO A 39 3.89 -14.55 -6.04
N GLU A 40 4.73 -14.29 -7.03
CA GLU A 40 6.20 -14.35 -6.96
C GLU A 40 6.84 -13.09 -6.35
N VAL A 41 6.09 -12.00 -6.18
CA VAL A 41 6.60 -10.76 -5.59
C VAL A 41 6.71 -10.91 -4.07
N ASP A 42 7.86 -10.55 -3.52
CA ASP A 42 8.05 -10.35 -2.09
C ASP A 42 7.66 -8.90 -1.72
N PRO A 43 6.60 -8.70 -0.93
CA PRO A 43 6.17 -7.36 -0.53
C PRO A 43 7.21 -6.60 0.31
N HIS A 44 8.17 -7.32 0.92
CA HIS A 44 9.24 -6.73 1.73
C HIS A 44 10.53 -6.45 0.94
N ASP A 45 10.62 -6.87 -0.33
CA ASP A 45 11.78 -6.59 -1.17
C ASP A 45 11.70 -5.16 -1.74
N PRO A 46 12.59 -4.23 -1.33
CA PRO A 46 12.60 -2.86 -1.84
C PRO A 46 12.94 -2.77 -3.34
N GLY A 47 13.51 -3.84 -3.93
CA GLY A 47 13.71 -3.95 -5.38
C GLY A 47 12.42 -4.20 -6.16
N GLN A 48 11.36 -4.67 -5.50
CA GLN A 48 10.07 -4.98 -6.12
C GLN A 48 8.95 -4.03 -5.69
N VAL A 49 9.01 -3.54 -4.44
CA VAL A 49 8.06 -2.61 -3.84
C VAL A 49 8.76 -1.32 -3.46
N VAL A 50 8.42 -0.24 -4.17
CA VAL A 50 8.97 1.10 -3.91
C VAL A 50 7.97 1.89 -3.10
N TRP A 51 8.40 2.38 -1.94
CA TRP A 51 7.63 3.30 -1.11
C TRP A 51 8.06 4.74 -1.43
N ALA A 52 7.11 5.63 -1.69
CA ALA A 52 7.41 7.06 -1.93
C ALA A 52 7.99 7.73 -0.68
N ASP A 53 7.55 7.31 0.50
CA ASP A 53 8.05 7.71 1.81
C ASP A 53 7.66 6.67 2.86
N ARG A 54 8.29 6.77 4.04
CA ARG A 54 7.93 6.07 5.27
C ARG A 54 7.50 4.60 5.03
N PRO A 55 8.44 3.71 4.69
CA PRO A 55 8.12 2.33 4.38
C PRO A 55 7.39 1.66 5.55
N TRP A 56 6.32 0.94 5.25
CA TRP A 56 5.48 0.24 6.23
C TRP A 56 4.72 1.12 7.22
N GLU A 57 4.79 2.43 7.07
CA GLU A 57 3.92 3.34 7.81
C GLU A 57 2.61 3.53 7.07
N TRP A 58 1.53 3.45 7.85
CA TRP A 58 0.17 3.63 7.37
C TRP A 58 -0.50 4.79 8.11
N PRO A 59 -1.35 5.56 7.42
CA PRO A 59 -2.14 6.60 8.06
C PRO A 59 -2.83 6.08 9.32
N ALA A 60 -2.72 6.82 10.42
CA ALA A 60 -3.45 6.51 11.62
C ALA A 60 -4.95 6.70 11.34
N TRP A 61 -5.69 5.60 11.20
CA TRP A 61 -7.14 5.67 11.13
C TRP A 61 -7.70 5.62 12.54
N HIS A 62 -8.39 6.69 12.95
CA HIS A 62 -9.21 6.73 14.15
C HIS A 62 -10.67 6.45 13.75
N PRO A 63 -11.19 5.22 13.90
CA PRO A 63 -12.62 4.99 13.78
C PRO A 63 -13.36 5.79 14.85
N GLY A 64 -14.01 6.90 14.47
CA GLY A 64 -14.95 7.62 15.33
C GLY A 64 -14.66 9.09 15.63
N GLU A 65 -13.66 9.73 15.04
CA GLU A 65 -13.61 11.20 15.00
C GLU A 65 -14.40 11.68 13.78
N ALA A 66 -15.65 12.09 14.05
CA ALA A 66 -16.53 12.82 13.15
C ALA A 66 -16.70 14.26 13.64
#